data_AF-A0A1B6NQ08-F1
#
_entry.id   AF-A0A1B6NQ08-F1
#
_cell.length_a   1.000
_cell.length_b   1.000
_cell.length_c   1.000
_cell.angle_alpha   90.00
_cell.angle_beta   90.00
_cell.angle_gamma   90.00
#
_symmetry.space_group_name_H-M   'P 1'
#
loop_
_entity.id
_entity.type
_entity.pdbx_description
1 polymer ?
#
loop_
_entity_poly.entity_id
_entity_poly.type
_entity_poly.pdbx_seq_one_letter_code
_entity_poly.pdbx_strand_id
1 'polypeptide(L)'
;MSGESSVEFLMSYQSQMSAQFTGFETFVGVINGLRGTVTFQHKGKFENGVASSDFESIKDSATGELTGKTLQGSFKSGESGKADYTLEVTDVETVNS
;
A
#
# COMPACT_ATOMS: atom_id res chain seq x y z
N MET A 1 4.27 -9.49 -7.32
CA MET A 1 5.34 -8.58 -6.83
C MET A 1 6.27 -9.37 -5.93
N SER A 2 7.52 -8.92 -5.79
CA SER A 2 8.49 -9.52 -4.87
C SER A 2 9.40 -8.43 -4.32
N GLY A 3 9.60 -8.39 -3.01
CA GLY A 3 10.38 -7.36 -2.35
C GLY A 3 10.12 -7.35 -0.86
N GLU A 4 10.53 -6.27 -0.22
CA GLU A 4 10.40 -6.05 1.21
C GLU A 4 9.79 -4.67 1.45
N SER A 5 9.08 -4.53 2.57
CA SER A 5 8.46 -3.28 2.98
C SER A 5 8.80 -2.94 4.43
N SER A 6 9.00 -1.65 4.68
CA SER A 6 8.94 -1.07 6.03
C SER A 6 7.65 -0.30 6.18
N VAL A 7 6.94 -0.49 7.28
CA VAL A 7 5.63 0.12 7.51
C VAL A 7 5.53 0.72 8.90
N GLU A 8 4.96 1.91 8.98
CA GLU A 8 4.61 2.57 10.24
C GLU A 8 3.16 3.02 10.20
N PHE A 9 2.38 2.64 11.22
CA PHE A 9 0.98 3.01 11.35
C PHE A 9 0.72 3.78 12.64
N LEU A 10 -0.08 4.84 12.51
CA LEU A 10 -0.81 5.40 13.63
C LEU A 10 -2.17 4.69 13.72
N MET A 11 -2.51 4.21 14.92
CA MET A 11 -3.74 3.45 15.16
C MET A 11 -4.58 4.15 16.23
N SER A 12 -5.88 4.26 15.98
CA SER A 12 -6.86 4.75 16.94
C SER A 12 -7.87 3.64 17.23
N TYR A 13 -7.81 3.09 18.43
CA TYR A 13 -8.70 2.01 18.89
C TYR A 13 -9.94 2.59 19.55
N GLN A 14 -11.12 2.21 19.06
CA GLN A 14 -12.40 2.52 19.70
C GLN A 14 -12.83 1.39 20.66
N SER A 15 -12.34 0.18 20.41
CA SER A 15 -12.48 -0.97 21.31
C SER A 15 -11.36 -1.99 21.03
N GLN A 16 -11.36 -3.13 21.75
CA GLN A 16 -10.43 -4.23 21.46
C GLN A 16 -10.63 -4.84 20.06
N MET A 17 -11.82 -4.68 19.46
CA MET A 17 -12.21 -5.31 18.20
C MET A 17 -12.47 -4.31 17.07
N SER A 18 -12.15 -3.03 17.29
CA SER A 18 -12.40 -1.95 16.34
C SER A 18 -11.32 -0.88 16.43
N ALA A 19 -10.67 -0.61 15.30
CA ALA A 19 -9.70 0.47 15.16
C ALA A 19 -9.70 1.06 13.75
N GLN A 20 -9.34 2.33 13.64
CA GLN A 20 -8.92 2.96 12.38
C GLN A 20 -7.40 3.10 12.39
N PHE A 21 -6.76 2.90 11.25
CA PHE A 21 -5.32 3.12 11.11
C PHE A 21 -4.96 3.82 9.81
N THR A 22 -3.85 4.56 9.85
CA THR A 22 -3.25 5.21 8.67
C THR A 22 -1.74 5.30 8.86
N GLY A 23 -1.01 5.42 7.77
CA GLY A 23 0.44 5.53 7.81
C GLY A 23 1.05 5.21 6.46
N PHE A 24 2.36 5.03 6.46
CA PHE A 24 3.14 4.86 5.24
C PHE A 24 3.82 3.50 5.20
N GLU A 25 3.80 2.88 4.02
CA GLU A 25 4.57 1.70 3.68
C GLU A 25 5.60 2.08 2.61
N THR A 26 6.89 1.83 2.84
CA THR A 26 7.92 1.96 1.81
C THR A 26 8.30 0.57 1.32
N PHE A 27 7.96 0.28 0.07
CA PHE A 27 8.30 -0.96 -0.61
C PHE A 27 9.58 -0.80 -1.44
N VAL A 28 10.44 -1.81 -1.41
CA VAL A 28 11.62 -1.95 -2.26
C VAL A 28 11.58 -3.31 -2.94
N GLY A 29 11.54 -3.32 -4.27
CA GLY A 29 11.49 -4.59 -5.00
C GLY A 29 11.08 -4.48 -6.45
N VAL A 30 10.31 -5.47 -6.91
CA VAL A 30 9.89 -5.64 -8.30
C VAL A 30 8.37 -5.78 -8.37
N ILE A 31 7.72 -4.92 -9.17
CA ILE A 31 6.28 -4.92 -9.45
C ILE A 31 6.11 -5.03 -10.96
N ASN A 32 5.37 -6.04 -11.43
CA ASN A 32 5.17 -6.33 -12.86
C ASN A 32 6.47 -6.36 -13.69
N GLY A 33 7.57 -6.84 -13.08
CA GLY A 33 8.90 -6.89 -13.71
C GLY A 33 9.72 -5.60 -13.61
N LEU A 34 9.13 -4.49 -13.15
CA LEU A 34 9.79 -3.20 -12.98
C LEU A 34 10.40 -3.08 -11.58
N ARG A 35 11.71 -2.82 -11.52
CA ARG A 35 12.46 -2.64 -10.27
C ARG A 35 12.43 -1.19 -9.80
N GLY A 36 12.13 -0.98 -8.53
CA GLY A 36 12.13 0.35 -7.93
C GLY A 36 11.75 0.36 -6.47
N THR A 37 11.54 1.58 -5.96
CA THR A 37 10.91 1.83 -4.66
C THR A 37 9.61 2.59 -4.86
N VAL A 38 8.67 2.47 -3.92
CA VAL A 38 7.44 3.27 -3.88
C VAL A 38 6.99 3.41 -2.44
N THR A 39 6.44 4.58 -2.09
CA THR A 39 5.80 4.80 -0.79
C THR A 39 4.29 4.80 -0.97
N PHE A 40 3.59 3.95 -0.22
CA PHE A 40 2.13 3.89 -0.17
C PHE A 40 1.60 4.61 1.07
N GLN A 41 0.47 5.29 0.94
CA GLN A 41 -0.34 5.74 2.06
C GLN A 41 -1.52 4.80 2.27
N HIS A 42 -1.75 4.41 3.51
CA HIS A 42 -2.83 3.51 3.88
C HIS A 42 -4.01 4.25 4.51
N LYS A 43 -5.22 3.83 4.13
CA LYS A 43 -6.46 4.14 4.82
C LYS A 43 -7.09 2.83 5.27
N GLY A 44 -6.83 2.47 6.51
CA GLY A 44 -7.13 1.16 7.04
C GLY A 44 -8.11 1.12 8.21
N LYS A 45 -8.66 -0.06 8.42
CA LYS A 45 -9.55 -0.39 9.52
C LYS A 45 -9.31 -1.81 10.04
N PHE A 46 -9.59 -2.02 11.31
CA PHE A 46 -9.64 -3.32 11.95
C PHE A 46 -11.04 -3.54 12.51
N GLU A 47 -11.72 -4.59 12.07
CA GLU A 47 -13.08 -4.93 12.49
C GLU A 47 -13.24 -6.45 12.56
N ASN A 48 -13.83 -6.95 13.64
CA ASN A 48 -14.15 -8.38 13.81
C ASN A 48 -12.95 -9.31 13.57
N GLY A 49 -11.76 -8.91 14.00
CA GLY A 49 -10.53 -9.70 13.87
C GLY A 49 -9.85 -9.59 12.51
N VAL A 50 -10.34 -8.72 11.61
CA VAL A 50 -9.79 -8.56 10.26
C VAL A 50 -9.30 -7.13 10.08
N ALA A 51 -8.02 -6.98 9.74
CA ALA A 51 -7.45 -5.73 9.25
C ALA A 51 -7.60 -5.63 7.73
N SER A 52 -8.00 -4.48 7.23
CA SER A 52 -8.07 -4.19 5.80
C SER A 52 -7.67 -2.75 5.52
N SER A 53 -7.12 -2.47 4.34
CA SER A 53 -6.79 -1.12 3.90
C SER A 53 -6.99 -0.98 2.41
N ASP A 54 -7.50 0.18 2.00
CA ASP A 54 -7.21 0.70 0.67
C ASP A 54 -5.90 1.51 0.79
N PHE A 55 -5.07 1.47 -0.24
CA PHE A 55 -3.81 2.19 -0.26
C PHE A 55 -3.47 2.69 -1.67
N GLU A 56 -2.72 3.79 -1.71
CA GLU A 56 -2.28 4.43 -2.95
C GLU A 56 -0.84 4.91 -2.83
N SER A 57 -0.11 4.92 -3.93
CA SER A 57 1.24 5.48 -3.99
C SER A 57 1.19 6.98 -3.78
N ILE A 58 2.05 7.50 -2.91
CA ILE A 58 2.28 8.93 -2.83
C ILE A 58 2.82 9.42 -4.17
N LYS A 59 2.23 10.49 -4.69
CA LYS A 59 2.65 11.13 -5.94
C LYS A 59 4.17 11.39 -5.92
N ASP A 60 4.82 11.04 -7.03
CA ASP A 60 6.26 11.20 -7.25
C ASP A 60 7.18 10.45 -6.25
N SER A 61 6.64 9.52 -5.44
CA SER A 61 7.45 8.69 -4.53
C SER A 61 8.13 7.49 -5.22
N ALA A 62 7.66 7.12 -6.41
CA ALA A 62 8.15 5.96 -7.13
C ALA A 62 9.51 6.24 -7.81
N THR A 63 10.46 5.32 -7.64
CA THR A 63 11.82 5.44 -8.18
C THR A 63 12.17 4.32 -9.16
N GLY A 64 13.27 4.48 -9.89
CA GLY A 64 13.77 3.47 -10.81
C GLY A 64 12.80 3.27 -11.99
N GLU A 65 12.51 2.01 -12.31
CA GLU A 65 11.61 1.65 -13.41
C GLU A 65 10.13 1.87 -13.06
N LEU A 66 9.83 2.20 -11.80
CA LEU A 66 8.48 2.57 -11.34
C LEU A 66 8.21 4.08 -11.44
N THR A 67 9.21 4.89 -11.79
CA THR A 67 9.01 6.34 -11.97
C THR A 67 7.95 6.61 -13.05
N GLY A 68 7.05 7.55 -12.77
CA GLY A 68 5.93 7.87 -13.68
C GLY A 68 4.76 6.89 -13.62
N LYS A 69 4.75 5.97 -12.64
CA LYS A 69 3.60 5.09 -12.36
C LYS A 69 2.81 5.58 -11.14
N THR A 70 1.50 5.39 -11.19
CA THR A 70 0.62 5.43 -10.02
C THR A 70 0.23 4.00 -9.66
N LEU A 71 0.24 3.69 -8.37
CA LEU A 71 -0.08 2.36 -7.88
C LEU A 71 -1.18 2.47 -6.82
N GLN A 72 -2.21 1.64 -6.93
CA GLN A 72 -3.31 1.63 -5.97
C GLN A 72 -3.77 0.19 -5.71
N GLY A 73 -4.28 -0.08 -4.53
CA GLY A 73 -4.66 -1.42 -4.17
C GLY A 73 -5.40 -1.51 -2.86
N SER A 74 -5.64 -2.75 -2.46
CA SER A 74 -6.23 -3.06 -1.17
C SER A 74 -5.64 -4.33 -0.59
N PHE A 75 -5.72 -4.45 0.74
CA PHE A 75 -5.40 -5.71 1.42
C PHE A 75 -6.47 -6.12 2.41
N LYS A 76 -6.52 -7.42 2.69
CA LYS A 76 -7.29 -8.00 3.79
C LYS A 76 -6.45 -9.06 4.50
N SER A 77 -6.31 -8.93 5.82
CA SER A 77 -5.58 -9.91 6.63
C SER A 77 -6.29 -11.26 6.64
N GLY A 78 -5.52 -12.31 6.44
CA GLY A 78 -5.92 -13.70 6.63
C GLY A 78 -5.26 -14.31 7.88
N GLU A 79 -5.19 -15.63 7.92
CA GLU A 79 -4.63 -16.35 9.05
C GLU A 79 -3.08 -16.38 9.01
N SER A 80 -2.47 -16.62 10.17
CA SER A 80 -1.02 -16.86 10.30
C SER A 80 -0.13 -15.74 9.75
N GLY A 81 -0.57 -14.49 9.88
CA GLY A 81 0.19 -13.31 9.43
C GLY A 81 0.23 -13.13 7.91
N LYS A 82 -0.61 -13.86 7.15
CA LYS A 82 -0.78 -13.65 5.71
C LYS A 82 -1.88 -12.64 5.45
N ALA A 83 -1.87 -12.03 4.28
CA ALA A 83 -2.92 -11.16 3.79
C ALA A 83 -3.08 -11.34 2.28
N ASP A 84 -4.30 -11.16 1.79
CA ASP A 84 -4.61 -11.09 0.37
C ASP A 84 -4.46 -9.64 -0.09
N TYR A 85 -3.80 -9.43 -1.22
CA TYR A 85 -3.54 -8.11 -1.80
C TYR A 85 -4.06 -8.02 -3.22
N THR A 86 -4.56 -6.84 -3.57
CA THR A 86 -4.77 -6.42 -4.96
C THR A 86 -3.89 -5.21 -5.24
N LEU A 87 -3.40 -5.08 -6.48
CA LEU A 87 -2.57 -3.97 -6.90
C LEU A 87 -2.81 -3.68 -8.38
N GLU A 88 -3.16 -2.45 -8.68
CA GLU A 88 -3.24 -1.89 -10.01
C GLU A 88 -2.09 -0.91 -10.22
N VAL A 89 -1.52 -0.91 -11.43
CA VAL A 89 -0.44 -0.02 -11.83
C VAL A 89 -0.87 0.70 -13.10
N THR A 90 -0.90 2.02 -13.05
CA THR A 90 -1.25 2.88 -14.18
C THR A 90 -0.12 3.85 -14.50
N ASP A 91 -0.07 4.31 -15.74
CA ASP A 91 0.80 5.43 -16.12
C ASP A 91 0.22 6.74 -15.60
N VAL A 92 1.09 7.64 -15.12
CA VAL A 92 0.68 9.02 -14.87
C VAL A 92 0.33 9.65 -16.22
N GLU A 93 -0.93 10.04 -16.42
CA GLU A 93 -1.32 10.79 -17.61
C GLU A 93 -0.51 12.09 -17.68
N THR A 94 0.38 12.21 -18.66
CA THR A 94 0.94 13.50 -19.05
C THR A 94 -0.19 14.34 -19.60
N VAL A 95 -0.69 15.27 -18.79
CA VAL A 95 -1.49 16.39 -19.29
C VAL A 95 -0.54 17.23 -20.15
N ASN A 96 -0.61 17.04 -21.47
CA ASN A 96 0.07 17.89 -22.43
C ASN A 96 -0.44 19.32 -22.20
N SER A 97 0.43 20.16 -21.65
CA SER A 97 0.21 21.60 -21.46
C SER A 97 0.54 22.34 -22.74
#